data_AF-A0A954EI77-F1
#
_entry.id   AF-A0A954EI77-F1
#
_cell.length_a   1.000
_cell.length_b   1.000
_cell.length_c   1.000
_cell.angle_alpha   90.00
_cell.angle_beta   90.00
_cell.angle_gamma   90.00
#
_symmetry.space_group_name_H-M   'P 1'
#
loop_
_entity.id
_entity.type
_entity.pdbx_description
1 polymer ?
#
loop_
_entity_poly.entity_id
_entity_poly.type
_entity_poly.pdbx_seq_one_letter_code
_entity_poly.pdbx_strand_id
1 'polypeptide(L)'
;SALEIGLELERLAQAVDNQDLVGLKAMANHLAANAQKNGVPEIAAKAMELETAVNQNSDLLGILRSASELLDFCRASQLAVLEPEESAST
;
A
#
# COMPACT_ATOMS: atom_id res chain seq x y z
N SER A 1 14.50 3.87 2.45
CA SER A 1 15.19 2.71 1.83
C SER A 1 14.18 1.63 1.44
N ALA A 2 14.41 0.83 0.40
CA ALA A 2 13.46 -0.22 -0.05
C ALA A 2 12.98 -1.17 1.08
N LEU A 3 13.85 -1.40 2.09
CA LEU A 3 13.55 -2.14 3.32
C LEU A 3 12.41 -1.55 4.17
N GLU A 4 12.30 -0.23 4.26
CA GLU A 4 11.26 0.42 5.06
C GLU A 4 9.87 0.21 4.46
N ILE A 5 9.78 0.18 3.13
CA ILE A 5 8.52 -0.07 2.41
C ILE A 5 8.09 -1.54 2.58
N GLY A 6 9.04 -2.49 2.54
CA GLY A 6 8.75 -3.91 2.79
C GLY A 6 8.16 -4.16 4.18
N LEU A 7 8.74 -3.53 5.21
CA LEU A 7 8.22 -3.60 6.57
C LEU A 7 6.82 -2.96 6.71
N GLU A 8 6.56 -1.86 6.00
CA GLU A 8 5.25 -1.21 5.97
C GLU A 8 4.19 -2.09 5.28
N LEU A 9 4.55 -2.80 4.22
CA LEU A 9 3.70 -3.79 3.56
C LEU A 9 3.37 -4.98 4.46
N GLU A 10 4.35 -5.51 5.20
CA GLU A 10 4.11 -6.59 6.16
C GLU A 10 3.17 -6.16 7.28
N ARG A 11 3.33 -4.93 7.78
CA ARG A 11 2.41 -4.36 8.78
C ARG A 11 1.01 -4.15 8.21
N LEU A 12 0.90 -3.71 6.96
CA LEU A 12 -0.37 -3.53 6.28
C LEU A 12 -1.10 -4.87 6.12
N ALA A 13 -0.39 -5.92 5.69
CA ALA A 13 -0.94 -7.28 5.60
C ALA A 13 -1.41 -7.78 6.97
N GLN A 14 -0.61 -7.59 8.01
CA GLN A 14 -0.96 -7.99 9.37
C GLN A 14 -2.21 -7.28 9.90
N ALA A 15 -2.42 -6.00 9.55
CA ALA A 15 -3.64 -5.27 9.95
C ALA A 15 -4.87 -5.71 9.16
N VAL A 16 -4.72 -6.13 7.90
CA VAL A 16 -5.80 -6.78 7.14
C VAL A 16 -6.22 -8.08 7.84
N ASP A 17 -5.26 -8.94 8.18
CA ASP A 17 -5.52 -10.22 8.84
C ASP A 17 -6.20 -10.03 10.21
N ASN A 18 -5.77 -9.02 10.97
CA ASN A 18 -6.32 -8.71 12.29
C ASN A 18 -7.58 -7.85 12.25
N GLN A 19 -8.04 -7.42 11.06
CA GLN A 19 -9.15 -6.48 10.89
C GLN A 19 -8.95 -5.18 11.70
N ASP A 20 -7.70 -4.74 11.85
CA ASP A 20 -7.32 -3.55 12.60
C ASP A 20 -7.59 -2.29 11.76
N LEU A 21 -8.83 -1.81 11.79
CA LEU A 21 -9.25 -0.63 11.05
C LEU A 21 -8.45 0.63 11.41
N VAL A 22 -8.03 0.76 12.66
CA VAL A 22 -7.24 1.90 13.13
C VAL A 22 -5.83 1.84 12.52
N GLY A 23 -5.22 0.66 12.56
CA GLY A 23 -3.94 0.40 11.90
C GLY A 23 -4.01 0.61 10.38
N LEU A 24 -5.04 0.08 9.73
CA LEU A 24 -5.27 0.25 8.28
C LEU A 24 -5.35 1.73 7.89
N LYS A 25 -6.11 2.53 8.63
CA LYS A 25 -6.20 3.98 8.39
C LYS A 25 -4.85 4.68 8.53
N ALA A 26 -4.12 4.41 9.61
CA ALA A 26 -2.83 5.06 9.87
C ALA A 26 -1.81 4.72 8.76
N MET A 27 -1.78 3.46 8.33
CA MET A 27 -0.89 3.01 7.27
C MET A 27 -1.30 3.54 5.89
N ALA A 28 -2.59 3.58 5.60
CA ALA A 28 -3.12 4.18 4.38
C ALA A 28 -2.68 5.64 4.24
N ASN A 29 -2.79 6.43 5.31
CA ASN A 29 -2.37 7.83 5.31
C ASN A 29 -0.85 7.98 5.09
N HIS A 30 -0.04 7.17 5.78
CA HIS A 30 1.41 7.19 5.63
C HIS A 30 1.86 6.80 4.21
N LEU A 31 1.27 5.73 3.67
CA LEU A 31 1.56 5.23 2.34
C LEU A 31 1.16 6.24 1.26
N ALA A 32 0.03 6.93 1.41
CA ALA A 32 -0.39 7.99 0.49
C ALA A 32 0.64 9.13 0.44
N ALA A 33 1.10 9.59 1.61
CA ALA A 33 2.11 10.65 1.71
C ALA A 33 3.45 10.22 1.09
N ASN A 34 3.88 8.98 1.31
CA ASN A 34 5.10 8.44 0.71
C ASN A 34 4.98 8.25 -0.80
N ALA A 35 3.84 7.72 -1.28
CA ALA A 35 3.61 7.52 -2.70
C ALA A 35 3.58 8.83 -3.50
N GLN A 36 2.96 9.89 -2.95
CA GLN A 36 3.02 11.23 -3.56
C GLN A 36 4.45 11.75 -3.64
N LYS A 37 5.24 11.61 -2.56
CA LYS A 37 6.64 12.08 -2.53
C LYS A 37 7.53 11.35 -3.54
N ASN A 38 7.28 10.07 -3.78
CA ASN A 38 8.07 9.23 -4.69
C ASN A 38 7.53 9.24 -6.14
N GLY A 39 6.51 10.04 -6.44
CA GLY A 39 5.97 10.16 -7.81
C GLY A 39 5.14 8.96 -8.26
N VAL A 40 4.50 8.24 -7.33
CA VAL A 40 3.61 7.11 -7.63
C VAL A 40 2.16 7.48 -7.28
N PRO A 41 1.50 8.35 -8.07
CA PRO A 41 0.20 8.92 -7.73
C PRO A 41 -0.93 7.87 -7.65
N GLU A 42 -0.81 6.75 -8.36
CA GLU A 42 -1.81 5.67 -8.36
C GLU A 42 -1.89 4.97 -6.99
N ILE A 43 -0.73 4.68 -6.37
CA ILE A 43 -0.66 4.14 -5.00
C ILE A 43 -1.22 5.17 -4.01
N ALA A 44 -0.90 6.45 -4.20
CA ALA A 44 -1.42 7.50 -3.34
C ALA A 44 -2.95 7.58 -3.39
N ALA A 45 -3.54 7.50 -4.59
CA ALA A 45 -4.99 7.50 -4.77
C ALA A 45 -5.64 6.30 -4.09
N LYS A 46 -5.12 5.09 -4.29
CA LYS A 46 -5.63 3.85 -3.67
C LYS A 46 -5.54 3.88 -2.15
N ALA A 47 -4.45 4.40 -1.61
CA ALA A 47 -4.28 4.57 -0.17
C ALA A 47 -5.28 5.58 0.40
N MET A 48 -5.56 6.68 -0.29
CA MET A 48 -6.60 7.64 0.11
C MET A 48 -8.02 7.04 0.03
N GLU A 49 -8.30 6.19 -0.97
CA GLU A 49 -9.56 5.47 -1.07
C GLU A 49 -9.79 4.56 0.15
N LEU A 50 -8.75 3.81 0.56
CA LEU A 50 -8.80 2.98 1.77
C LEU A 50 -9.04 3.83 3.04
N GLU A 51 -8.31 4.93 3.20
CA GLU A 51 -8.50 5.84 4.34
C GLU A 51 -9.95 6.36 4.40
N THR A 52 -10.50 6.73 3.24
CA THR A 52 -11.88 7.19 3.10
C THR A 52 -12.88 6.10 3.45
N ALA A 53 -12.67 4.87 2.97
CA ALA A 53 -13.53 3.73 3.27
C ALA A 53 -13.58 3.44 4.77
N VAL A 54 -12.44 3.48 5.46
CA VAL A 54 -12.37 3.33 6.91
C VAL A 54 -13.08 4.48 7.63
N ASN A 55 -12.84 5.74 7.21
CA ASN A 55 -13.47 6.92 7.83
C ASN A 55 -14.99 6.95 7.65
N GLN A 56 -15.48 6.48 6.51
CA GLN A 56 -16.92 6.39 6.22
C GLN A 56 -17.57 5.18 6.89
N ASN A 57 -16.81 4.40 7.67
CA ASN A 57 -17.29 3.18 8.32
C ASN A 57 -17.96 2.24 7.31
N SER A 58 -17.33 2.12 6.13
CA SER A 58 -17.79 1.25 5.05
C SER A 58 -17.82 -0.21 5.52
N ASP A 59 -18.54 -1.05 4.77
CA ASP A 59 -18.58 -2.48 5.06
C ASP A 59 -17.17 -3.07 5.18
N LEU A 60 -16.96 -3.89 6.21
CA LEU A 60 -15.67 -4.47 6.55
C LEU A 60 -15.05 -5.21 5.36
N LEU A 61 -15.87 -5.93 4.58
CA LEU A 61 -15.41 -6.67 3.41
C LEU A 61 -14.90 -5.73 2.31
N GLY A 62 -15.55 -4.58 2.14
CA GLY A 62 -15.11 -3.53 1.23
C GLY A 62 -13.77 -2.93 1.66
N ILE A 63 -13.60 -2.64 2.95
CA ILE A 63 -12.34 -2.12 3.50
C ILE A 63 -11.20 -3.11 3.30
N LEU A 64 -11.41 -4.37 3.66
CA LEU A 64 -10.38 -5.42 3.55
C LEU A 64 -10.01 -5.68 2.09
N ARG A 65 -10.98 -5.61 1.17
CA ARG A 65 -10.72 -5.73 -0.27
C ARG A 65 -9.84 -4.58 -0.76
N SER A 66 -10.19 -3.33 -0.44
CA SER A 66 -9.38 -2.17 -0.85
C SER A 66 -7.96 -2.20 -0.26
N ALA A 67 -7.81 -2.69 0.98
CA ALA A 67 -6.49 -2.88 1.58
C ALA A 67 -5.67 -3.98 0.89
N SER A 68 -6.32 -5.06 0.46
CA SER A 68 -5.67 -6.13 -0.31
C SER A 68 -5.23 -5.64 -1.68
N GLU A 69 -6.07 -4.89 -2.39
CA GLU A 69 -5.71 -4.28 -3.68
C GLU A 69 -4.52 -3.33 -3.54
N LEU A 70 -4.47 -2.54 -2.46
CA LEU A 70 -3.35 -1.65 -2.17
C LEU A 70 -2.04 -2.42 -1.92
N LEU A 71 -2.09 -3.54 -1.20
CA LEU A 71 -0.95 -4.44 -0.98
C LEU A 71 -0.41 -4.99 -2.30
N ASP A 72 -1.29 -5.44 -3.20
CA ASP A 72 -0.91 -5.96 -4.51
C ASP A 72 -0.24 -4.89 -5.37
N PHE A 73 -0.78 -3.68 -5.40
CA PHE A 73 -0.19 -2.54 -6.12
C PHE A 73 1.20 -2.19 -5.58
N CYS A 74 1.36 -2.14 -4.25
CA CYS A 74 2.65 -1.87 -3.63
C CYS A 74 3.68 -2.97 -3.91
N ARG A 75 3.28 -4.25 -3.88
CA ARG A 75 4.17 -5.37 -4.25
C ARG A 75 4.59 -5.29 -5.72
N ALA A 76 3.67 -5.00 -6.63
CA ALA A 76 3.98 -4.86 -8.05
C ALA A 76 4.95 -3.70 -8.31
N SER A 77 4.76 -2.54 -7.68
CA SER A 77 5.70 -1.43 -7.78
C SER A 77 7.06 -1.72 -7.14
N GLN A 78 7.09 -2.45 -6.02
CA GLN A 78 8.37 -2.87 -5.42
C GLN A 78 9.15 -3.82 -6.33
N LEU A 79 8.46 -4.80 -6.95
CA LEU A 79 9.09 -5.71 -7.91
C LEU A 79 9.65 -4.94 -9.11
N ALA A 80 8.91 -3.98 -9.65
CA ALA A 80 9.36 -3.13 -10.75
C ALA A 80 10.59 -2.25 -10.41
N VAL A 81 10.84 -1.96 -9.12
CA VAL A 81 12.04 -1.22 -8.65
C VAL A 81 13.20 -2.19 -8.34
N LEU A 82 12.89 -3.45 -8.03
CA LEU A 82 13.85 -4.50 -7.70
C LEU A 82 14.30 -5.32 -8.91
N GLU A 83 13.71 -5.11 -10.09
CA GLU A 83 14.30 -5.48 -11.38
C GLU A 83 15.20 -4.32 -11.85
N PRO A 84 16.49 -4.28 -11.46
CA PRO A 84 17.45 -3.55 -12.27
C PRO A 84 17.43 -4.23 -13.65
N GLU A 85 17.36 -3.42 -14.70
CA GLU A 85 17.58 -3.80 -16.10
C GLU A 85 18.73 -4.81 -16.25
N GLU A 86 18.42 -6.11 -16.14
CA GLU A 86 19.33 -7.18 -16.51
C GLU A 86 19.15 -7.35 -18.01
N SER A 87 19.86 -6.51 -18.79
CA SER A 87 20.45 -6.81 -20.12
C SER A 87 20.80 -5.53 -20.92
N ALA A 88 21.68 -4.69 -20.39
CA ALA A 88 22.60 -3.92 -21.25
C ALA A 88 23.96 -4.63 -21.27
N SER A 89 24.06 -5.74 -22.00
CA SER A 89 25.29 -6.42 -22.46
C SER A 89 24.83 -7.60 -23.33
N THR A 90 24.82 -7.51 -24.65
CA THR A 90 25.99 -7.72 -25.52
C THR A 90 25.63 -7.30 -26.94
#